data_AF-A0AAC9NU25-F1
#
_entry.id   AF-A0AAC9NU25-F1
#
_cell.length_a   1.000
_cell.length_b   1.000
_cell.length_c   1.000
_cell.angle_alpha   90.00
_cell.angle_beta   90.00
_cell.angle_gamma   90.00
#
_symmetry.space_group_name_H-M   'P 1'
#
loop_
_entity.id
_entity.type
_entity.pdbx_description
1 polymer ?
#
loop_
_entity_poly.entity_id
_entity_poly.type
_entity_poly.pdbx_seq_one_letter_code
_entity_poly.pdbx_strand_id
1 'polypeptide(L)'
;MHKVELQISIARKGKATTHTFTGFYSMQEHANGKPIEDGKAVATEKYPNEDCVVQVSPLDNPELEKAVAEEFELTGNLIALPKIHNPSQSCFTAYYTKTIAGKELLIYEVSFGICFAEVNTEWVNEFKAA
;
A
#
# COMPACT_ATOMS: atom_id res chain seq x y z
N MET A 1 19.74 -5.44 5.63
CA MET A 1 18.29 -5.73 5.61
C MET A 1 17.61 -4.54 4.97
N HIS A 2 17.08 -4.73 3.77
CA HIS A 2 16.47 -3.66 3.00
C HIS A 2 15.01 -3.53 3.43
N LYS A 3 14.69 -2.43 4.11
CA LYS A 3 13.33 -2.13 4.57
C LYS A 3 12.70 -1.11 3.63
N VAL A 4 11.40 -1.24 3.44
CA VAL A 4 10.59 -0.36 2.59
C VAL A 4 9.78 0.55 3.47
N GLU A 5 9.74 1.82 3.09
CA GLU A 5 8.91 2.82 3.76
C GLU A 5 7.45 2.64 3.37
N LEU A 6 6.58 2.56 4.37
CA LEU A 6 5.13 2.44 4.22
C LEU A 6 4.43 3.54 5.02
N GLN A 7 3.27 3.94 4.53
CA GLN A 7 2.40 4.88 5.23
C GLN A 7 1.42 4.14 6.14
N ILE A 8 1.32 4.56 7.40
CA ILE A 8 0.36 4.04 8.37
C ILE A 8 -0.60 5.17 8.73
N SER A 9 -1.89 4.90 8.54
CA SER A 9 -2.96 5.85 8.80
C SER A 9 -3.89 5.31 9.88
N ILE A 10 -4.20 6.16 10.85
CA ILE A 10 -5.07 5.86 11.99
C ILE A 10 -6.30 6.75 11.88
N ALA A 11 -7.44 6.13 11.57
CA ALA A 11 -8.74 6.78 11.50
C ALA A 11 -9.55 6.46 12.76
N ARG A 12 -10.17 7.47 13.37
CA ARG A 12 -11.05 7.30 14.53
C ARG A 12 -12.50 7.17 14.07
N LYS A 13 -13.22 6.19 14.61
CA LYS A 13 -14.60 5.91 14.20
C LYS A 13 -15.50 7.13 14.42
N GLY A 14 -16.20 7.55 13.37
CA GLY A 14 -17.09 8.72 13.42
C GLY A 14 -16.38 10.08 13.46
N LYS A 15 -15.07 10.13 13.17
CA LYS A 15 -14.30 11.38 13.09
C LYS A 15 -13.67 11.51 11.70
N ALA A 16 -13.63 12.73 11.17
CA ALA A 16 -13.05 13.02 9.85
C ALA A 16 -11.52 13.11 9.83
N THR A 17 -10.86 13.11 11.00
CA THR A 17 -9.41 13.32 11.10
C THR A 17 -8.67 11.99 11.13
N THR A 18 -7.66 11.88 10.27
CA THR A 18 -6.74 10.75 10.21
C THR A 18 -5.37 11.22 10.68
N HIS A 19 -4.75 10.46 11.59
CA HIS A 19 -3.34 10.65 11.90
C HIS A 19 -2.51 9.71 11.03
N THR A 20 -1.49 10.25 10.38
CA THR A 20 -0.60 9.49 9.50
C THR A 20 0.84 9.61 9.97
N PHE A 21 1.60 8.53 9.85
CA PHE A 21 3.05 8.48 10.01
C PHE A 21 3.64 7.45 9.05
N THR A 22 4.96 7.44 8.87
CA THR A 22 5.67 6.43 8.07
C THR A 22 6.48 5.49 8.94
N GLY A 23 6.70 4.27 8.44
CA GLY A 23 7.55 3.27 9.08
C GLY A 23 8.27 2.40 8.06
N PHE A 24 9.37 1.78 8.45
CA PHE A 24 10.22 0.97 7.59
C PHE A 24 10.08 -0.51 7.95
N TYR A 25 9.72 -1.33 6.96
CA TYR A 25 9.44 -2.76 7.18
C TYR A 25 10.12 -3.66 6.14
N SER A 26 10.59 -4.81 6.58
CA SER A 26 10.96 -5.92 5.69
C SER A 26 9.71 -6.57 5.10
N MET A 27 9.88 -7.37 4.06
CA MET A 27 8.80 -8.15 3.46
C MET A 27 8.15 -9.06 4.50
N GLN A 28 8.97 -9.76 5.30
CA GLN A 28 8.48 -10.66 6.35
C GLN A 28 7.76 -9.91 7.48
N GLU A 29 8.29 -8.74 7.91
CA GLU A 29 7.61 -7.89 8.91
C GLU A 29 6.23 -7.46 8.41
N HIS A 30 6.12 -7.03 7.14
CA HIS A 30 4.85 -6.68 6.53
C HIS A 30 3.90 -7.89 6.43
N ALA A 31 4.40 -9.04 5.97
CA ALA A 31 3.60 -10.27 5.85
C ALA A 31 3.05 -10.76 7.19
N ASN A 32 3.80 -10.53 8.28
CA ASN A 32 3.40 -10.87 9.64
C ASN A 32 2.48 -9.81 10.30
N GLY A 33 2.17 -8.71 9.62
CA GLY A 33 1.27 -7.68 10.14
C GLY A 33 1.91 -6.64 11.07
N LYS A 34 3.25 -6.59 11.15
CA LYS A 34 3.98 -5.64 12.01
C LYS A 34 3.58 -4.16 11.82
N PRO A 35 3.34 -3.65 10.58
CA PRO A 35 2.90 -2.25 10.41
C PRO A 35 1.54 -1.96 11.06
N ILE A 36 0.65 -2.95 11.09
CA ILE A 36 -0.66 -2.83 11.75
C ILE A 36 -0.48 -2.78 13.26
N GLU A 37 0.40 -3.62 13.81
CA GLU A 37 0.72 -3.64 15.24
C GLU A 37 1.29 -2.29 15.70
N ASP A 38 2.22 -1.72 14.94
CA ASP A 38 2.81 -0.41 15.24
C ASP A 38 1.76 0.71 15.18
N GLY A 39 0.89 0.69 14.16
CA GLY A 39 -0.23 1.63 14.10
C GLY A 39 -1.20 1.50 15.29
N LYS A 40 -1.45 0.28 15.77
CA LYS A 40 -2.30 0.05 16.96
C LYS A 40 -1.63 0.54 18.25
N ALA A 41 -0.32 0.38 18.38
CA ALA A 41 0.43 0.91 19.52
C ALA A 41 0.34 2.44 19.57
N VAL A 42 0.58 3.12 18.44
CA VAL A 42 0.42 4.58 18.33
C VAL A 42 -1.02 5.02 18.58
N ALA A 43 -2.01 4.28 18.07
CA ALA A 43 -3.43 4.60 18.31
C ALA A 43 -3.78 4.52 19.81
N THR A 44 -3.25 3.54 20.53
CA THR A 44 -3.49 3.35 21.97
C THR A 44 -2.90 4.50 22.79
N GLU A 45 -1.70 4.96 22.43
CA GLU A 45 -1.04 6.08 23.10
C GLU A 45 -1.76 7.42 22.83
N LYS A 46 -2.14 7.65 21.57
CA LYS A 46 -2.65 8.95 21.11
C LYS A 46 -4.15 9.13 21.35
N TYR A 47 -4.92 8.04 21.28
CA TYR A 47 -6.38 8.04 21.35
C TYR A 47 -6.85 6.96 22.35
N PRO A 48 -6.49 7.09 23.64
CA PRO A 48 -6.84 6.09 24.62
C PRO A 48 -8.36 5.94 24.73
N ASN A 49 -8.83 4.69 24.68
CA ASN A 49 -10.25 4.31 24.73
C ASN A 49 -11.10 4.73 23.52
N GLU A 50 -10.50 5.15 22.40
CA GLU A 50 -11.22 5.41 21.16
C GLU A 50 -11.14 4.20 20.20
N ASP A 51 -12.26 3.89 19.53
CA ASP A 51 -12.29 2.91 18.45
C ASP A 51 -11.53 3.45 17.22
N CYS A 52 -10.37 2.84 16.94
CA CYS A 52 -9.50 3.22 15.82
C CYS A 52 -9.39 2.13 14.76
N VAL A 53 -9.31 2.54 13.50
CA VAL A 53 -8.97 1.69 12.36
C VAL A 53 -7.57 2.07 11.89
N VAL A 54 -6.70 1.06 11.78
CA VAL A 54 -5.35 1.21 11.24
C VAL A 54 -5.34 0.70 9.81
N GLN A 55 -4.86 1.52 8.91
CA GLN A 55 -4.65 1.19 7.51
C GLN A 55 -3.16 1.33 7.16
N VAL A 56 -2.67 0.42 6.33
CA VAL A 56 -1.31 0.45 5.79
C VAL A 56 -1.43 0.63 4.28
N SER A 57 -0.72 1.61 3.75
CA SER A 57 -0.76 2.03 2.36
C SER A 57 0.67 2.19 1.82
N PRO A 58 0.89 2.13 0.50
CA PRO A 58 2.14 2.63 -0.06
C PRO A 58 2.27 4.14 0.22
N LEU A 59 3.46 4.70 0.03
CA LEU A 59 3.65 6.14 0.06
C LEU A 59 2.79 6.81 -1.02
N ASP A 60 2.21 7.96 -0.67
CA ASP A 60 1.43 8.77 -1.59
C ASP A 60 2.27 9.16 -2.82
N ASN A 61 1.76 8.90 -4.01
CA ASN A 61 2.42 9.24 -5.26
C ASN A 61 1.39 9.71 -6.30
N PRO A 62 0.91 10.96 -6.18
CA PRO A 62 -0.14 11.50 -7.03
C PRO A 62 0.23 11.52 -8.52
N GLU A 63 1.52 11.67 -8.85
CA GLU A 63 2.01 11.67 -10.23
C GLU A 63 1.87 10.28 -10.87
N LEU A 64 2.24 9.24 -10.14
CA LEU A 64 2.09 7.86 -10.60
C LEU A 64 0.61 7.47 -10.70
N GLU A 65 -0.21 7.81 -9.70
CA GLU A 65 -1.66 7.57 -9.73
C GLU A 65 -2.30 8.23 -10.94
N LYS A 66 -1.92 9.48 -11.25
CA LYS A 66 -2.39 10.19 -12.43
C LYS A 66 -1.92 9.51 -13.73
N ALA A 67 -0.65 9.14 -13.83
CA ALA A 67 -0.12 8.45 -15.02
C ALA A 67 -0.82 7.11 -15.26
N VAL A 68 -1.13 6.38 -14.19
CA VAL A 68 -1.90 5.13 -14.22
C VAL A 68 -3.34 5.39 -14.65
N ALA A 69 -3.99 6.43 -14.11
CA ALA A 69 -5.35 6.79 -14.51
C ALA A 69 -5.44 7.20 -16.00
N GLU A 70 -4.44 7.94 -16.51
CA GLU A 70 -4.36 8.35 -17.90
C GLU A 70 -4.11 7.14 -18.83
N GLU A 71 -3.20 6.24 -18.49
CA GLU A 71 -2.88 5.04 -19.27
C GLU A 71 -4.08 4.09 -19.45
N PHE A 72 -5.02 4.10 -18.50
CA PHE A 72 -6.21 3.25 -18.51
C PHE A 72 -7.50 4.02 -18.83
N GLU A 73 -7.39 5.27 -19.26
CA GLU A 73 -8.53 6.13 -19.61
C GLU A 73 -9.62 6.13 -18.52
N LEU A 74 -9.20 6.15 -17.24
CA LEU A 74 -10.15 6.12 -16.13
C LEU A 74 -10.95 7.42 -16.09
N THR A 75 -12.25 7.30 -16.34
CA THR A 75 -13.18 8.45 -16.41
C THR A 75 -14.30 8.32 -15.40
N GLY A 76 -14.89 9.46 -15.03
CA GLY A 76 -16.03 9.52 -14.11
C GLY A 76 -15.67 9.04 -12.70
N ASN A 77 -16.28 7.94 -12.27
CA ASN A 77 -16.11 7.38 -10.92
C ASN A 77 -15.07 6.24 -10.86
N LEU A 78 -14.38 5.93 -11.97
CA LEU A 78 -13.35 4.91 -11.98
C LEU A 78 -12.09 5.41 -11.27
N ILE A 79 -11.47 4.54 -10.46
CA ILE A 79 -10.32 4.92 -9.62
C ILE A 79 -9.09 4.06 -9.90
N ALA A 80 -7.91 4.67 -9.79
CA ALA A 80 -6.65 3.97 -9.67
C ALA A 80 -6.35 3.78 -8.18
N LEU A 81 -6.35 2.54 -7.70
CA LEU A 81 -6.15 2.21 -6.30
C LEU A 81 -4.74 1.64 -6.07
N PRO A 82 -3.82 2.41 -5.45
CA PRO A 82 -2.48 1.90 -5.16
C PRO A 82 -2.52 0.81 -4.09
N LYS A 83 -1.65 -0.19 -4.25
CA LYS A 83 -1.44 -1.34 -3.37
C LYS A 83 0.04 -1.49 -3.07
N ILE A 84 0.35 -2.17 -1.96
CA ILE A 84 1.72 -2.49 -1.56
C ILE A 84 2.08 -3.84 -2.18
N HIS A 85 3.03 -3.87 -3.11
CA HIS A 85 3.53 -5.15 -3.62
C HIS A 85 4.29 -5.89 -2.52
N ASN A 86 3.77 -7.04 -2.09
CA ASN A 86 4.50 -7.99 -1.25
C ASN A 86 4.56 -9.36 -1.97
N PRO A 87 5.75 -9.80 -2.45
CA PRO A 87 5.90 -11.05 -3.20
C PRO A 87 5.44 -12.31 -2.46
N SER A 88 5.39 -12.29 -1.12
CA SER A 88 4.89 -13.43 -0.32
C SER A 88 3.36 -13.57 -0.36
N GLN A 89 2.64 -12.54 -0.79
CA GLN A 89 1.18 -12.57 -0.90
C GLN A 89 0.74 -13.14 -2.25
N SER A 90 -0.03 -14.23 -2.22
CA SER A 90 -0.45 -14.95 -3.43
C SER A 90 -1.38 -14.17 -4.34
N CYS A 91 -2.02 -13.09 -3.88
CA CYS A 91 -2.92 -12.29 -4.72
C CYS A 91 -2.19 -11.67 -5.93
N PHE A 92 -0.90 -11.36 -5.81
CA PHE A 92 -0.11 -10.77 -6.88
C PHE A 92 0.14 -11.72 -8.06
N THR A 93 -0.09 -13.03 -7.91
CA THR A 93 0.04 -13.96 -9.05
C THR A 93 -1.03 -13.76 -10.12
N ALA A 94 -2.14 -13.10 -9.78
CA ALA A 94 -3.20 -12.76 -10.73
C ALA A 94 -2.99 -11.40 -11.41
N TYR A 95 -2.01 -10.63 -10.97
CA TYR A 95 -1.70 -9.31 -11.52
C TYR A 95 -0.76 -9.49 -12.72
N TYR A 96 -0.94 -8.68 -13.76
CA TYR A 96 -0.03 -8.66 -14.91
C TYR A 96 0.93 -7.47 -14.81
N THR A 97 2.11 -7.60 -15.40
CA THR A 97 3.14 -6.56 -15.36
C THR A 97 2.95 -5.54 -16.48
N LYS A 98 3.13 -4.25 -16.17
CA LYS A 98 3.16 -3.16 -17.14
C LYS A 98 4.10 -2.04 -16.68
N THR A 99 4.80 -1.40 -17.62
CA THR A 99 5.64 -0.24 -17.31
C THR A 99 4.86 1.05 -17.55
N ILE A 100 4.71 1.89 -16.53
CA ILE A 100 4.03 3.18 -16.58
C ILE A 100 4.91 4.22 -15.89
N ALA A 101 5.10 5.39 -16.51
CA ALA A 101 5.97 6.46 -16.00
C ALA A 101 7.40 5.96 -15.62
N GLY A 102 7.92 4.99 -16.37
CA GLY A 102 9.26 4.39 -16.13
C GLY A 102 9.33 3.43 -14.94
N LYS A 103 8.21 3.12 -14.27
CA LYS A 103 8.13 2.17 -13.16
C LYS A 103 7.49 0.86 -13.61
N GLU A 104 8.03 -0.26 -13.16
CA GLU A 104 7.40 -1.56 -13.34
C GLU A 104 6.27 -1.72 -12.31
N LEU A 105 5.05 -1.91 -12.80
CA LEU A 105 3.85 -2.04 -11.98
C LEU A 105 3.20 -3.42 -12.19
N LEU A 106 2.62 -3.94 -11.12
CA LEU A 106 1.67 -5.04 -11.15
C LEU A 106 0.26 -4.45 -11.21
N ILE A 107 -0.53 -4.84 -12.21
CA ILE A 107 -1.87 -4.33 -12.46
C ILE A 107 -2.92 -5.42 -12.34
N TYR A 108 -4.07 -5.08 -11.74
CA TYR A 108 -5.27 -5.91 -11.73
C TYR A 108 -6.50 -5.04 -11.96
N GLU A 109 -7.25 -5.33 -13.01
CA GLU A 109 -8.48 -4.63 -13.36
C GLU A 109 -9.63 -5.09 -12.46
N VAL A 110 -10.42 -4.14 -11.96
CA VAL A 110 -11.60 -4.38 -11.11
C VAL A 110 -12.81 -3.65 -11.69
N SER A 111 -14.01 -4.01 -11.24
CA SER A 111 -15.26 -3.45 -11.78
C SER A 111 -15.40 -1.93 -11.64
N PHE A 112 -14.61 -1.29 -10.77
CA PHE A 112 -14.65 0.14 -10.49
C PHE A 112 -13.33 0.86 -10.81
N GLY A 113 -12.46 0.26 -11.63
CA GLY A 113 -11.19 0.86 -12.05
C GLY A 113 -10.07 -0.16 -12.02
N ILE A 114 -8.94 0.21 -11.43
CA ILE A 114 -7.75 -0.66 -11.39
C ILE A 114 -7.09 -0.64 -10.02
N CYS A 115 -6.59 -1.79 -9.61
CA CYS A 115 -5.59 -1.87 -8.55
C CYS A 115 -4.20 -1.93 -9.19
N PHE A 116 -3.24 -1.20 -8.63
CA PHE A 116 -1.86 -1.27 -9.09
C PHE A 116 -0.89 -1.29 -7.92
N ALA A 117 0.28 -1.89 -8.10
CA ALA A 117 1.36 -1.85 -7.12
C ALA A 117 2.69 -1.65 -7.83
N GLU A 118 3.53 -0.73 -7.35
CA GLU A 118 4.91 -0.63 -7.81
C GLU A 118 5.70 -1.87 -7.36
N VAL A 119 6.47 -2.46 -8.28
CA VAL A 119 7.30 -3.62 -7.95
C VAL A 119 8.37 -3.18 -6.97
N ASN A 120 8.24 -3.64 -5.72
CA ASN A 120 9.24 -3.39 -4.70
C ASN A 120 10.45 -4.31 -4.86
N THR A 121 11.50 -3.83 -5.53
CA THR A 121 12.72 -4.61 -5.82
C THR A 121 13.40 -5.11 -4.55
N GLU A 122 13.37 -4.34 -3.45
CA GLU A 122 13.99 -4.72 -2.18
C GLU A 122 13.30 -5.95 -1.56
N TRP A 123 11.98 -5.95 -1.51
CA TRP A 123 11.23 -7.10 -1.03
C TRP A 123 11.28 -8.30 -2.00
N VAL A 124 11.39 -8.07 -3.31
CA VAL A 124 11.64 -9.14 -4.29
C VAL A 124 12.99 -9.81 -4.04
N ASN A 125 14.02 -9.03 -3.69
CA ASN A 125 15.34 -9.57 -3.36
C ASN A 125 15.30 -10.32 -2.02
N GLU A 126 14.58 -9.82 -1.01
CA GLU A 126 14.34 -10.53 0.25
C GLU A 126 13.66 -11.88 0.01
N PHE A 127 12.62 -11.92 -0.81
CA PHE A 127 11.89 -13.14 -1.16
C PHE A 127 12.77 -14.21 -1.82
N LYS A 128 13.62 -13.80 -2.76
CA LYS A 128 14.52 -14.72 -3.49
C LYS A 128 15.65 -15.28 -2.62
N ALA A 129 15.98 -14.62 -1.51
CA ALA A 129 17.05 -15.02 -0.61
C ALA A 129 16.58 -15.94 0.53
N ALA A 130 15.26 -16.09 0.72
CA ALA A 130 14.64 -16.95 1.71
C ALA A 130 14.46 -18.39 1.19
#